data_AF-A0AAV3TZP6-F1
#
_entry.id   AF-A0AAV3TZP6-F1
#
_cell.length_a   1.000
_cell.length_b   1.000
_cell.length_c   1.000
_cell.angle_alpha   90.00
_cell.angle_beta   90.00
_cell.angle_gamma   90.00
#
_symmetry.space_group_name_H-M   'P 1'
#
loop_
_entity.id
_entity.type
_entity.pdbx_description
1 polymer ?
#
loop_
_entity_poly.entity_id
_entity_poly.type
_entity_poly.pdbx_seq_one_letter_code
_entity_poly.pdbx_strand_id
1 'polypeptide(L)'
;MQVFVHGLGAFGPGFENWRDLQNLLAGHGGNDDALKAPKPAVIPANERRRAPLAVRIAVETASQAIAMSDIPATEAACVFASGLGDTDLTDYMCKVLAGPDKQLSPTKFHNSVHNAAAGYWTIATHCRQPANSIAGLGYSVSIALLEGMVQCITEQRPVLLAFYDTATSQVLSRLFSNEQAFGFAMLISPSDDTGLATRLDAKTVTLAQPKWPTLNTAQLEHLYAANPAAKSLCLAKALTAAPASKLSLPLSQGSALEIDVKPCTAWMAAE
;
A
#
# COMPACT_ATOMS: atom_id res chain seq x y z
N MET A 1 -19.79 -5.46 -3.81
CA MET A 1 -18.60 -5.59 -4.67
C MET A 1 -17.87 -6.84 -4.23
N GLN A 2 -17.59 -7.77 -5.13
CA GLN A 2 -16.85 -9.01 -4.84
C GLN A 2 -15.58 -9.03 -5.68
N VAL A 3 -14.45 -9.32 -5.05
CA VAL A 3 -13.15 -9.50 -5.72
C VAL A 3 -12.36 -10.63 -5.07
N PHE A 4 -11.35 -11.10 -5.77
CA PHE A 4 -10.47 -12.17 -5.33
C PHE A 4 -9.04 -11.66 -5.28
N VAL A 5 -8.37 -11.87 -4.15
CA VAL A 5 -6.97 -11.47 -3.97
C VAL A 5 -6.07 -12.62 -4.40
N HIS A 6 -5.06 -12.32 -5.23
CA HIS A 6 -4.15 -13.33 -5.81
C HIS A 6 -2.71 -13.18 -5.37
N GLY A 7 -2.29 -11.99 -4.98
CA GLY A 7 -0.91 -11.77 -4.59
C GLY A 7 -0.75 -10.63 -3.61
N LEU A 8 0.30 -10.72 -2.78
CA LEU A 8 0.57 -9.83 -1.67
C LEU A 8 2.04 -9.44 -1.64
N GLY A 9 2.30 -8.21 -1.20
CA GLY A 9 3.64 -7.69 -1.01
C GLY A 9 3.69 -6.79 0.23
N ALA A 10 4.79 -6.82 0.95
CA ALA A 10 4.93 -6.06 2.19
C ALA A 10 6.37 -5.63 2.43
N PHE A 11 6.54 -4.45 3.02
CA PHE A 11 7.84 -3.93 3.43
C PHE A 11 7.67 -3.00 4.62
N GLY A 12 8.50 -3.15 5.66
CA GLY A 12 8.43 -2.31 6.85
C GLY A 12 9.33 -2.79 7.99
N PRO A 13 9.20 -2.21 9.19
CA PRO A 13 10.04 -2.54 10.34
C PRO A 13 9.94 -4.02 10.70
N GLY A 14 11.03 -4.77 10.50
CA GLY A 14 11.13 -6.19 10.81
C GLY A 14 10.58 -7.15 9.74
N PHE A 15 10.20 -6.67 8.55
CA PHE A 15 9.74 -7.51 7.43
C PHE A 15 10.06 -6.90 6.06
N GLU A 16 10.53 -7.72 5.12
CA GLU A 16 10.85 -7.26 3.75
C GLU A 16 9.93 -7.86 2.67
N ASN A 17 9.06 -8.80 3.06
CA ASN A 17 8.11 -9.46 2.17
C ASN A 17 6.84 -9.90 2.93
N TRP A 18 5.86 -10.44 2.19
CA TRP A 18 4.60 -10.91 2.75
C TRP A 18 4.77 -12.01 3.81
N ARG A 19 5.68 -12.97 3.61
CA ARG A 19 5.92 -14.08 4.55
C ARG A 19 6.44 -13.58 5.89
N ASP A 20 7.37 -12.63 5.88
CA ASP A 20 7.90 -12.00 7.09
C ASP A 20 6.79 -11.25 7.84
N LEU A 21 5.95 -10.50 7.12
CA LEU A 21 4.81 -9.80 7.72
C LEU A 21 3.80 -10.80 8.32
N GLN A 22 3.50 -11.88 7.62
CA GLN A 22 2.60 -12.94 8.09
C GLN A 22 3.10 -13.56 9.40
N ASN A 23 4.40 -13.86 9.48
CA ASN A 23 5.03 -14.37 10.71
C ASN A 23 4.85 -13.39 11.87
N LEU A 24 5.11 -12.10 11.62
CA LEU A 24 4.99 -11.06 12.63
C LEU A 24 3.53 -10.86 13.09
N LEU A 25 2.57 -10.93 12.16
CA LEU A 25 1.13 -10.92 12.46
C LEU A 25 0.67 -12.14 13.28
N ALA A 26 1.30 -13.29 13.08
CA ALA A 26 1.10 -14.51 13.86
C ALA A 26 1.77 -14.46 15.25
N GLY A 27 2.50 -13.39 15.56
CA GLY A 27 3.21 -13.22 16.82
C GLY A 27 4.60 -13.88 16.85
N HIS A 28 5.08 -14.40 15.72
CA HIS A 28 6.48 -14.77 15.59
C HIS A 28 7.36 -13.51 15.56
N GLY A 29 8.63 -13.64 15.99
CA GLY A 29 9.56 -12.51 15.99
C GLY A 29 9.81 -11.97 14.58
N GLY A 30 9.97 -10.65 14.46
CA GLY A 30 10.44 -10.01 13.23
C GLY A 30 11.96 -10.14 13.08
N ASN A 31 12.49 -9.72 11.93
CA ASN A 31 13.93 -9.57 11.79
C ASN A 31 14.43 -8.36 12.60
N ASP A 32 15.44 -8.56 13.45
CA ASP A 32 16.08 -7.49 14.24
C ASP A 32 17.04 -6.63 13.39
N ASP A 33 17.30 -7.02 12.15
CA ASP A 33 18.15 -6.25 11.24
C ASP A 33 17.57 -4.85 10.96
N ALA A 34 18.48 -3.87 10.85
CA ALA A 34 18.12 -2.53 10.41
C ALA A 34 17.49 -2.58 9.01
N LEU A 35 16.29 -2.01 8.88
CA LEU A 35 15.54 -1.98 7.62
C LEU A 35 16.36 -1.32 6.50
N LYS A 36 16.73 -2.11 5.49
CA LYS A 36 17.46 -1.60 4.33
C LYS A 36 16.47 -1.09 3.30
N ALA A 37 16.72 0.10 2.76
CA ALA A 37 15.88 0.65 1.71
C ALA A 37 15.77 -0.34 0.52
N PRO A 38 14.55 -0.64 0.03
CA PRO A 38 14.35 -1.73 -0.92
C PRO A 38 14.92 -1.38 -2.29
N LYS A 39 15.35 -2.37 -3.06
CA LYS A 39 16.00 -2.16 -4.37
C LYS A 39 15.17 -2.84 -5.46
N PRO A 40 14.01 -2.28 -5.83
CA PRO A 40 13.13 -2.91 -6.81
C PRO A 40 13.87 -3.17 -8.11
N ALA A 41 13.99 -4.45 -8.47
CA ALA A 41 14.75 -4.90 -9.64
C ALA A 41 14.13 -4.40 -10.95
N VAL A 42 12.80 -4.22 -10.96
CA VAL A 42 12.04 -3.75 -12.11
C VAL A 42 12.42 -2.33 -12.54
N ILE A 43 12.84 -1.47 -11.60
CA ILE A 43 13.32 -0.13 -11.93
C ILE A 43 14.76 -0.23 -12.44
N PRO A 44 15.08 0.26 -13.66
CA PRO A 44 16.45 0.24 -14.16
C PRO A 44 17.41 1.02 -13.25
N ALA A 45 18.68 0.64 -13.25
CA ALA A 45 19.61 1.05 -12.20
C ALA A 45 19.83 2.58 -12.09
N ASN A 46 19.78 3.31 -13.20
CA ASN A 46 19.99 4.76 -13.21
C ASN A 46 18.80 5.51 -12.61
N GLU A 47 17.60 5.07 -12.96
CA GLU A 47 16.30 5.58 -12.51
C GLU A 47 16.13 5.25 -11.02
N ARG A 48 16.48 4.03 -10.62
CA ARG A 48 16.43 3.60 -9.21
C ARG A 48 17.33 4.42 -8.28
N ARG A 49 18.46 4.94 -8.79
CA ARG A 49 19.33 5.86 -8.02
C ARG A 49 18.69 7.22 -7.78
N ARG A 50 17.71 7.61 -8.61
CA ARG A 50 16.99 8.88 -8.54
C ARG A 50 15.61 8.75 -7.87
N ALA A 51 15.10 7.53 -7.75
CA ALA A 51 13.81 7.24 -7.14
C ALA A 51 13.83 7.52 -5.61
N PRO A 52 12.87 8.31 -5.09
CA PRO A 52 12.68 8.49 -3.66
C PRO A 52 12.41 7.17 -2.92
N LEU A 53 12.61 7.17 -1.60
CA LEU A 53 12.36 5.98 -0.77
C LEU A 53 10.90 5.50 -0.90
N ALA A 54 9.94 6.43 -0.88
CA ALA A 54 8.51 6.11 -1.02
C ALA A 54 8.21 5.36 -2.33
N VAL A 55 8.78 5.82 -3.45
CA VAL A 55 8.68 5.16 -4.76
C VAL A 55 9.28 3.76 -4.71
N ARG A 56 10.48 3.61 -4.13
CA ARG A 56 11.16 2.32 -4.04
C ARG A 56 10.36 1.29 -3.24
N ILE A 57 9.74 1.72 -2.14
CA ILE A 57 8.87 0.87 -1.31
C ILE A 57 7.62 0.47 -2.08
N ALA A 58 6.92 1.45 -2.66
CA ALA A 58 5.68 1.19 -3.41
C ALA A 58 5.91 0.22 -4.57
N VAL A 59 7.00 0.39 -5.33
CA VAL A 59 7.33 -0.46 -6.48
C VAL A 59 7.82 -1.84 -6.02
N GLU A 60 8.55 -1.94 -4.91
CA GLU A 60 8.97 -3.23 -4.36
C GLU A 60 7.77 -4.08 -3.95
N THR A 61 6.86 -3.53 -3.13
CA THR A 61 5.69 -4.29 -2.67
C THR A 61 4.74 -4.61 -3.82
N ALA A 62 4.56 -3.70 -4.77
CA ALA A 62 3.86 -3.95 -6.03
C ALA A 62 4.46 -5.13 -6.81
N SER A 63 5.79 -5.19 -6.91
CA SER A 63 6.50 -6.27 -7.60
C SER A 63 6.28 -7.63 -6.91
N GLN A 64 6.32 -7.66 -5.59
CA GLN A 64 6.04 -8.86 -4.80
C GLN A 64 4.60 -9.36 -5.01
N ALA A 65 3.62 -8.46 -5.01
CA ALA A 65 2.23 -8.81 -5.22
C ALA A 65 1.97 -9.37 -6.64
N ILE A 66 2.59 -8.78 -7.66
CA ILE A 66 2.54 -9.32 -9.03
C ILE A 66 3.21 -10.69 -9.09
N ALA A 67 4.42 -10.84 -8.55
CA ALA A 67 5.16 -12.10 -8.58
C ALA A 67 4.42 -13.25 -7.88
N MET A 68 3.67 -12.96 -6.82
CA MET A 68 2.86 -13.97 -6.11
C MET A 68 1.59 -14.38 -6.89
N SER A 69 1.10 -13.53 -7.78
CA SER A 69 -0.22 -13.70 -8.41
C SER A 69 -0.25 -14.46 -9.73
N ASP A 70 0.91 -14.67 -10.35
CA ASP A 70 1.06 -15.15 -11.74
C ASP A 70 0.34 -14.30 -12.82
N ILE A 71 -0.20 -13.12 -12.47
CA ILE A 71 -0.82 -12.18 -13.42
C ILE A 71 0.24 -11.20 -13.96
N PRO A 72 0.39 -11.04 -15.28
CA PRO A 72 1.34 -10.09 -15.84
C PRO A 72 1.05 -8.64 -15.41
N ALA A 73 2.07 -7.90 -14.98
CA ALA A 73 1.94 -6.48 -14.60
C ALA A 73 1.33 -5.60 -15.71
N THR A 74 1.51 -5.99 -16.98
CA THR A 74 0.96 -5.28 -18.15
C THR A 74 -0.56 -5.37 -18.28
N GLU A 75 -1.19 -6.30 -17.58
CA GLU A 75 -2.64 -6.54 -17.62
C GLU A 75 -3.38 -5.91 -16.43
N ALA A 76 -2.67 -5.59 -15.35
CA ALA A 76 -3.26 -5.00 -14.16
C ALA A 76 -3.33 -3.47 -14.26
N ALA A 77 -4.53 -2.91 -14.12
CA ALA A 77 -4.66 -1.50 -13.73
C ALA A 77 -4.06 -1.30 -12.33
N CYS A 78 -3.74 -0.06 -11.94
CA CYS A 78 -3.15 0.16 -10.63
C CYS A 78 -3.69 1.38 -9.89
N VAL A 79 -3.79 1.25 -8.57
CA VAL A 79 -4.12 2.33 -7.64
C VAL A 79 -3.02 2.40 -6.59
N PHE A 80 -2.28 3.50 -6.61
CA PHE A 80 -1.25 3.81 -5.63
C PHE A 80 -1.81 4.78 -4.60
N ALA A 81 -1.56 4.55 -3.32
CA ALA A 81 -2.12 5.34 -2.24
C ALA A 81 -1.06 5.68 -1.19
N SER A 82 -0.97 6.96 -0.88
CA SER A 82 -0.12 7.50 0.18
C SER A 82 -0.87 8.60 0.89
N GLY A 83 -0.93 8.52 2.21
CA GLY A 83 -1.65 9.49 3.02
C GLY A 83 -0.94 10.83 3.14
N LEU A 84 0.39 10.80 3.24
CA LEU A 84 1.21 12.00 3.46
C LEU A 84 1.97 12.46 2.21
N GLY A 85 2.14 11.58 1.21
CA GLY A 85 3.05 11.80 0.09
C GLY A 85 4.51 11.85 0.53
N ASP A 86 5.37 12.41 -0.31
CA ASP A 86 6.79 12.61 0.02
C ASP A 86 6.98 13.94 0.75
N THR A 87 6.92 13.86 2.08
CA THR A 87 7.03 15.04 2.95
C THR A 87 8.43 15.64 2.99
N ASP A 88 9.49 14.84 2.84
CA ASP A 88 10.87 15.33 2.77
C ASP A 88 11.11 16.10 1.48
N LEU A 89 10.58 15.60 0.36
CA LEU A 89 10.64 16.29 -0.91
C LEU A 89 9.83 17.58 -0.86
N THR A 90 8.65 17.58 -0.23
CA THR A 90 7.84 18.78 -0.01
C THR A 90 8.60 19.84 0.81
N ASP A 91 9.23 19.43 1.93
CA ASP A 91 10.05 20.33 2.76
C ASP A 91 11.24 20.91 1.96
N TYR A 92 11.95 20.07 1.19
CA TYR A 92 13.02 20.53 0.30
C TYR A 92 12.52 21.59 -0.70
N MET A 93 11.39 21.34 -1.38
CA MET A 93 10.83 22.25 -2.36
C MET A 93 10.50 23.61 -1.74
N CYS A 94 9.83 23.60 -0.59
CA CYS A 94 9.48 24.80 0.16
C CYS A 94 10.72 25.59 0.60
N LYS A 95 11.75 24.92 1.14
CA LYS A 95 13.01 25.58 1.55
C LYS A 95 13.74 26.24 0.39
N VAL A 96 13.83 25.58 -0.76
CA VAL A 96 14.48 26.15 -1.96
C VAL A 96 13.72 27.37 -2.46
N LEU A 97 12.39 27.32 -2.51
CA LEU A 97 11.55 28.42 -3.01
C LEU A 97 11.50 29.62 -2.05
N ALA A 98 11.62 29.37 -0.75
CA ALA A 98 11.74 30.42 0.26
C ALA A 98 13.15 31.04 0.33
N GLY A 99 14.16 30.34 -0.19
CA GLY A 99 15.55 30.80 -0.26
C GLY A 99 15.83 31.80 -1.38
N PRO A 100 17.04 32.41 -1.40
CA PRO A 100 17.41 33.44 -2.38
C PRO A 100 17.63 32.88 -3.80
N ASP A 101 18.20 31.67 -3.92
CA ASP A 101 18.64 31.14 -5.22
C ASP A 101 17.49 30.55 -6.05
N LYS A 102 16.41 30.07 -5.42
CA LYS A 102 15.18 29.52 -6.06
C LYS A 102 15.42 28.50 -7.19
N GLN A 103 16.59 27.84 -7.20
CA GLN A 103 16.94 26.85 -8.22
C GLN A 103 16.49 25.46 -7.78
N LEU A 104 15.38 25.01 -8.34
CA LEU A 104 14.86 23.67 -8.12
C LEU A 104 15.62 22.64 -8.95
N SER A 105 16.02 21.53 -8.32
CA SER A 105 16.56 20.38 -9.05
C SER A 105 15.47 19.76 -9.93
N PRO A 106 15.67 19.62 -11.26
CA PRO A 106 14.72 18.94 -12.13
C PRO A 106 14.45 17.50 -11.69
N THR A 107 15.46 16.82 -11.15
CA THR A 107 15.35 15.47 -10.62
C THR A 107 14.45 15.41 -9.38
N LYS A 108 14.47 16.43 -8.53
CA LYS A 108 13.59 16.47 -7.36
C LYS A 108 12.18 16.90 -7.74
N PHE A 109 12.06 17.85 -8.65
CA PHE A 109 10.76 18.35 -9.10
C PHE A 109 9.88 17.28 -9.77
N HIS A 110 10.40 16.46 -10.70
CA HIS A 110 9.57 15.42 -11.31
C HIS A 110 9.12 14.33 -10.34
N ASN A 111 9.82 14.17 -9.21
CA ASN A 111 9.46 13.23 -8.16
C ASN A 111 8.47 13.84 -7.13
N SER A 112 8.17 15.14 -7.19
CA SER A 112 7.35 15.82 -6.17
C SER A 112 5.84 15.64 -6.37
N VAL A 113 5.44 15.09 -7.51
CA VAL A 113 4.04 14.78 -7.79
C VAL A 113 3.63 13.52 -7.06
N HIS A 114 2.41 13.49 -6.52
CA HIS A 114 1.91 12.36 -5.72
C HIS A 114 1.91 11.05 -6.52
N ASN A 115 1.67 11.13 -7.83
CA ASN A 115 1.65 9.99 -8.74
C ASN A 115 3.04 9.48 -9.18
N ALA A 116 4.14 9.97 -8.60
CA ALA A 116 5.48 9.52 -8.97
C ALA A 116 5.60 7.99 -8.90
N ALA A 117 5.15 7.35 -7.81
CA ALA A 117 5.23 5.90 -7.65
C ALA A 117 4.50 5.13 -8.77
N ALA A 118 3.27 5.54 -9.12
CA ALA A 118 2.52 4.97 -10.23
C ALA A 118 3.23 5.18 -11.58
N GLY A 119 3.86 6.34 -11.78
CA GLY A 119 4.68 6.62 -12.97
C GLY A 119 5.89 5.70 -13.08
N TYR A 120 6.67 5.53 -12.01
CA TYR A 120 7.80 4.58 -12.02
C TYR A 120 7.33 3.15 -12.27
N TRP A 121 6.23 2.72 -11.63
CA TRP A 121 5.66 1.39 -11.82
C TRP A 121 5.29 1.13 -13.28
N THR A 122 4.46 1.99 -13.86
CA THR A 122 3.93 1.81 -15.23
C THR A 122 5.03 1.86 -16.29
N ILE A 123 6.00 2.77 -16.15
CA ILE A 123 7.15 2.85 -17.06
C ILE A 123 8.02 1.60 -16.96
N ALA A 124 8.36 1.18 -15.73
CA ALA A 124 9.27 0.06 -15.49
C ALA A 124 8.68 -1.30 -15.90
N THR A 125 7.35 -1.46 -15.78
CA THR A 125 6.63 -2.70 -16.13
C THR A 125 6.03 -2.69 -17.53
N HIS A 126 6.16 -1.58 -18.27
CA HIS A 126 5.47 -1.34 -19.54
C HIS A 126 3.94 -1.47 -19.45
N CYS A 127 3.37 -1.28 -18.26
CA CYS A 127 1.92 -1.30 -18.07
C CYS A 127 1.28 -0.05 -18.69
N ARG A 128 0.31 -0.27 -19.57
CA ARG A 128 -0.46 0.78 -20.27
C ARG A 128 -1.91 0.88 -19.78
N GLN A 129 -2.24 0.17 -18.70
CA GLN A 129 -3.56 0.21 -18.07
C GLN A 129 -3.75 1.50 -17.26
N PRO A 130 -4.99 1.83 -16.85
CA PRO A 130 -5.25 2.97 -15.97
C PRO A 130 -4.43 2.94 -14.68
N ALA A 131 -3.95 4.12 -14.27
CA ALA A 131 -3.11 4.29 -13.09
C ALA A 131 -3.59 5.50 -12.27
N ASN A 132 -4.13 5.23 -11.08
CA ASN A 132 -4.63 6.25 -10.17
C ASN A 132 -3.70 6.44 -8.98
N SER A 133 -3.67 7.66 -8.43
CA SER A 133 -2.94 7.99 -7.21
C SER A 133 -3.86 8.70 -6.24
N ILE A 134 -4.01 8.12 -5.03
CA ILE A 134 -5.03 8.47 -4.05
C ILE A 134 -4.39 9.02 -2.78
N ALA A 135 -4.91 10.15 -2.31
CA ALA A 135 -4.57 10.74 -1.02
C ALA A 135 -5.86 11.11 -0.27
N GLY A 136 -6.00 10.59 0.95
CA GLY A 136 -7.11 10.86 1.85
C GLY A 136 -6.67 10.95 3.31
N LEU A 137 -5.41 11.30 3.58
CA LEU A 137 -4.77 11.21 4.90
C LEU A 137 -5.05 9.83 5.53
N GLY A 138 -5.66 9.80 6.71
CA GLY A 138 -6.03 8.59 7.44
C GLY A 138 -7.12 7.74 6.79
N TYR A 139 -7.74 8.18 5.68
CA TYR A 139 -8.72 7.41 4.90
C TYR A 139 -8.15 6.85 3.59
N SER A 140 -6.86 7.06 3.30
CA SER A 140 -6.27 6.70 2.00
C SER A 140 -6.43 5.21 1.66
N VAL A 141 -6.27 4.32 2.65
CA VAL A 141 -6.38 2.88 2.46
C VAL A 141 -7.79 2.46 2.04
N SER A 142 -8.83 2.93 2.72
CA SER A 142 -10.22 2.56 2.43
C SER A 142 -10.72 3.16 1.12
N ILE A 143 -10.34 4.41 0.81
CA ILE A 143 -10.68 5.07 -0.46
C ILE A 143 -10.01 4.34 -1.63
N ALA A 144 -8.71 4.03 -1.52
CA ALA A 144 -8.00 3.32 -2.58
C ALA A 144 -8.50 1.88 -2.77
N LEU A 145 -8.88 1.20 -1.68
CA LEU A 145 -9.51 -0.11 -1.78
C LEU A 145 -10.87 -0.04 -2.47
N LEU A 146 -11.71 0.93 -2.11
CA LEU A 146 -12.99 1.17 -2.79
C LEU A 146 -12.78 1.46 -4.28
N GLU A 147 -11.85 2.35 -4.62
CA GLU A 147 -11.49 2.70 -5.99
C GLU A 147 -11.07 1.47 -6.79
N GLY A 148 -10.12 0.68 -6.27
CA GLY A 148 -9.64 -0.51 -6.98
C GLY A 148 -10.70 -1.60 -7.11
N MET A 149 -11.55 -1.80 -6.10
CA MET A 149 -12.65 -2.76 -6.19
C MET A 149 -13.71 -2.34 -7.21
N VAL A 150 -14.04 -1.04 -7.28
CA VAL A 150 -14.95 -0.51 -8.31
C VAL A 150 -14.36 -0.70 -9.69
N GLN A 151 -13.11 -0.28 -9.92
CA GLN A 151 -12.44 -0.47 -11.22
C GLN A 151 -12.37 -1.94 -11.63
N CYS A 152 -11.94 -2.81 -10.72
CA CYS A 152 -11.79 -4.25 -10.94
C CYS A 152 -13.09 -4.88 -11.47
N ILE A 153 -14.22 -4.56 -10.83
CA ILE A 153 -15.52 -5.12 -11.18
C ILE A 153 -16.11 -4.44 -12.41
N THR A 154 -16.02 -3.10 -12.52
CA THR A 154 -16.62 -2.37 -13.64
C THR A 154 -15.89 -2.64 -14.95
N GLU A 155 -14.56 -2.73 -14.91
CA GLU A 155 -13.73 -2.94 -16.10
C GLU A 155 -13.36 -4.41 -16.34
N GLN A 156 -13.82 -5.32 -15.46
CA GLN A 156 -13.56 -6.76 -15.52
C GLN A 156 -12.07 -7.08 -15.73
N ARG A 157 -11.21 -6.48 -14.89
CA ARG A 157 -9.76 -6.61 -15.01
C ARG A 157 -9.05 -6.70 -13.65
N PRO A 158 -7.85 -7.29 -13.59
CA PRO A 158 -7.02 -7.22 -12.40
C PRO A 158 -6.64 -5.78 -12.04
N VAL A 159 -6.59 -5.49 -10.73
CA VAL A 159 -6.16 -4.21 -10.19
C VAL A 159 -5.13 -4.41 -9.09
N LEU A 160 -3.97 -3.79 -9.26
CA LEU A 160 -2.93 -3.70 -8.26
C LEU A 160 -3.18 -2.52 -7.33
N LEU A 161 -3.31 -2.79 -6.05
CA LEU A 161 -3.45 -1.78 -4.99
C LEU A 161 -2.13 -1.70 -4.22
N ALA A 162 -1.51 -0.53 -4.15
CA ALA A 162 -0.27 -0.30 -3.38
C ALA A 162 -0.45 0.85 -2.38
N PHE A 163 -0.25 0.57 -1.10
CA PHE A 163 -0.34 1.52 0.01
C PHE A 163 1.06 1.76 0.56
N TYR A 164 1.48 3.01 0.66
CA TYR A 164 2.82 3.33 1.14
C TYR A 164 2.88 4.70 1.80
N ASP A 165 3.72 4.84 2.82
CA ASP A 165 4.11 6.12 3.39
C ASP A 165 5.51 5.96 4.01
N THR A 166 6.32 7.02 3.94
CA THR A 166 7.64 7.09 4.61
C THR A 166 7.57 7.96 5.85
N ALA A 167 8.62 7.93 6.68
CA ALA A 167 8.77 8.83 7.80
C ALA A 167 8.50 10.29 7.40
N THR A 168 7.85 11.02 8.29
CA THR A 168 7.50 12.42 8.11
C THR A 168 8.75 13.28 8.23
N SER A 169 8.89 14.28 7.36
CA SER A 169 9.93 15.30 7.49
C SER A 169 9.89 15.96 8.87
N GLN A 170 11.06 16.31 9.39
CA GLN A 170 11.19 16.85 10.74
C GLN A 170 10.34 18.11 10.97
N VAL A 171 10.12 18.94 9.95
CA VAL A 171 9.32 20.17 10.05
C VAL A 171 7.82 19.87 10.25
N LEU A 172 7.35 18.70 9.83
CA LEU A 172 5.94 18.29 9.94
C LEU A 172 5.68 17.30 11.10
N SER A 173 6.70 16.93 11.88
CA SER A 173 6.58 15.93 12.97
C SER A 173 5.60 16.34 14.10
N ARG A 174 5.32 17.65 14.24
CA ARG A 174 4.29 18.14 15.18
C ARG A 174 2.86 17.90 14.70
N LEU A 175 2.67 17.67 13.41
CA LEU A 175 1.36 17.45 12.78
C LEU A 175 1.13 15.96 12.50
N PHE A 176 2.18 15.24 12.13
CA PHE A 176 2.11 13.81 11.83
C PHE A 176 3.20 13.06 12.59
N SER A 177 2.80 12.04 13.36
CA SER A 177 3.69 11.22 14.17
C SER A 177 4.30 10.03 13.41
N ASN A 178 4.17 9.98 12.07
CA ASN A 178 4.69 8.86 11.30
C ASN A 178 6.21 8.93 11.24
N GLU A 179 6.88 8.00 11.92
CA GLU A 179 8.34 7.91 12.01
C GLU A 179 8.92 6.76 11.18
N GLN A 180 8.08 5.91 10.61
CA GLN A 180 8.49 4.64 10.01
C GLN A 180 8.00 4.53 8.57
N ALA A 181 8.84 3.92 7.74
CA ALA A 181 8.49 3.60 6.37
C ALA A 181 7.69 2.30 6.31
N PHE A 182 6.64 2.28 5.49
CA PHE A 182 5.78 1.12 5.31
C PHE A 182 5.27 1.04 3.88
N GLY A 183 5.17 -0.19 3.38
CA GLY A 183 4.52 -0.53 2.13
C GLY A 183 3.72 -1.81 2.27
N PHE A 184 2.55 -1.84 1.65
CA PHE A 184 1.76 -3.05 1.46
C PHE A 184 1.10 -2.99 0.09
N ALA A 185 1.06 -4.10 -0.62
CA ALA A 185 0.39 -4.21 -1.89
C ALA A 185 -0.43 -5.49 -1.99
N MET A 186 -1.52 -5.43 -2.75
CA MET A 186 -2.31 -6.59 -3.10
C MET A 186 -2.74 -6.53 -4.57
N LEU A 187 -2.75 -7.67 -5.23
CA LEU A 187 -3.42 -7.81 -6.53
C LEU A 187 -4.80 -8.41 -6.33
N ILE A 188 -5.82 -7.73 -6.84
CA ILE A 188 -7.20 -8.21 -6.87
C ILE A 188 -7.68 -8.45 -8.30
N SER A 189 -8.68 -9.29 -8.47
CA SER A 189 -9.30 -9.61 -9.77
C SER A 189 -10.81 -9.88 -9.62
N PRO A 190 -11.59 -9.83 -10.71
CA PRO A 190 -13.04 -10.04 -10.67
C PRO A 190 -13.44 -11.52 -10.57
N SER A 191 -12.55 -12.45 -10.92
CA SER A 191 -12.78 -13.89 -10.88
C SER A 191 -11.61 -14.64 -10.24
N ASP A 192 -11.88 -15.85 -9.75
CA ASP A 192 -10.85 -16.78 -9.30
C ASP A 192 -10.95 -18.06 -10.10
N ASP A 193 -10.12 -18.15 -11.14
CA ASP A 193 -10.09 -19.31 -12.03
C ASP A 193 -9.44 -20.53 -11.33
N THR A 194 -8.66 -20.30 -10.27
CA THR A 194 -7.96 -21.34 -9.52
C THR A 194 -8.80 -21.95 -8.41
N GLY A 195 -9.77 -21.20 -7.88
CA GLY A 195 -10.54 -21.54 -6.68
C GLY A 195 -9.73 -21.43 -5.38
N LEU A 196 -8.50 -20.91 -5.43
CA LEU A 196 -7.54 -20.85 -4.33
C LEU A 196 -7.33 -19.43 -3.78
N ALA A 197 -8.05 -18.44 -4.31
CA ALA A 197 -7.90 -17.05 -3.92
C ALA A 197 -8.74 -16.68 -2.68
N THR A 198 -8.25 -15.74 -1.88
CA THR A 198 -9.05 -15.17 -0.79
C THR A 198 -10.11 -14.23 -1.36
N ARG A 199 -11.37 -14.45 -0.99
CA ARG A 199 -12.49 -13.62 -1.45
C ARG A 199 -12.76 -12.46 -0.51
N LEU A 200 -12.96 -11.28 -1.08
CA LEU A 200 -13.42 -10.08 -0.38
C LEU A 200 -14.81 -9.70 -0.89
N ASP A 201 -15.79 -9.64 0.01
CA ASP A 201 -17.12 -9.10 -0.27
C ASP A 201 -17.27 -7.76 0.45
N ALA A 202 -17.34 -6.65 -0.30
CA ALA A 202 -17.42 -5.31 0.27
C ALA A 202 -18.69 -4.55 -0.09
N LYS A 203 -19.11 -3.67 0.81
CA LYS A 203 -20.21 -2.71 0.60
C LYS A 203 -19.94 -1.41 1.36
N THR A 204 -20.42 -0.30 0.81
CA THR A 204 -20.42 0.99 1.51
C THR A 204 -21.63 1.08 2.42
N VAL A 205 -21.45 1.56 3.64
CA VAL A 205 -22.52 1.79 4.62
C VAL A 205 -22.45 3.21 5.16
N THR A 206 -23.61 3.78 5.48
CA THR A 206 -23.69 4.98 6.32
C THR A 206 -23.43 4.57 7.76
N LEU A 207 -22.40 5.14 8.37
CA LEU A 207 -22.00 4.85 9.75
C LEU A 207 -21.44 6.13 10.35
N ALA A 208 -22.04 6.62 11.43
CA ALA A 208 -21.56 7.81 12.11
C ALA A 208 -20.26 7.51 12.87
N GLN A 209 -19.24 8.35 12.67
CA GLN A 209 -17.92 8.27 13.32
C GLN A 209 -17.31 6.86 13.29
N PRO A 210 -17.13 6.27 12.09
CA PRO A 210 -16.56 4.94 11.97
C PRO A 210 -15.12 4.93 12.50
N LYS A 211 -14.74 3.86 13.18
CA LYS A 211 -13.41 3.68 13.76
C LYS A 211 -12.66 2.59 13.04
N TRP A 212 -11.34 2.77 12.89
CA TRP A 212 -10.47 1.72 12.38
C TRP A 212 -10.51 0.49 13.30
N PRO A 213 -10.48 -0.74 12.74
CA PRO A 213 -10.35 -1.96 13.54
C PRO A 213 -9.06 -1.94 14.37
N THR A 214 -9.06 -2.62 15.52
CA THR A 214 -7.85 -2.81 16.32
C THR A 214 -6.96 -3.87 15.67
N LEU A 215 -5.64 -3.65 15.67
CA LEU A 215 -4.70 -4.62 15.09
C LEU A 215 -4.38 -5.75 16.06
N ASN A 216 -4.26 -5.48 17.37
CA ASN A 216 -3.88 -6.46 18.40
C ASN A 216 -2.58 -7.24 18.07
N THR A 217 -1.54 -6.54 17.59
CA THR A 217 -0.20 -7.07 17.35
C THR A 217 0.80 -6.06 17.89
N ALA A 218 1.36 -6.33 19.08
CA ALA A 218 2.11 -5.34 19.86
C ALA A 218 3.30 -4.74 19.09
N GLN A 219 4.02 -5.58 18.34
CA GLN A 219 5.17 -5.17 17.54
C GLN A 219 4.83 -4.16 16.43
N LEU A 220 3.57 -4.13 15.96
CA LEU A 220 3.11 -3.24 14.88
C LEU A 220 2.19 -2.11 15.38
N GLU A 221 1.91 -2.03 16.68
CA GLU A 221 0.90 -1.12 17.21
C GLU A 221 1.25 0.35 16.95
N HIS A 222 2.51 0.72 17.19
CA HIS A 222 2.99 2.07 16.92
C HIS A 222 2.91 2.42 15.42
N LEU A 223 3.39 1.50 14.56
CA LEU A 223 3.32 1.66 13.11
C LEU A 223 1.87 1.85 12.64
N TYR A 224 0.96 0.98 13.10
CA TYR A 224 -0.46 1.03 12.77
C TYR A 224 -1.15 2.31 13.25
N ALA A 225 -0.73 2.86 14.39
CA ALA A 225 -1.28 4.10 14.93
C ALA A 225 -0.84 5.32 14.12
N ALA A 226 0.44 5.39 13.76
CA ALA A 226 1.07 6.60 13.25
C ALA A 226 1.13 6.70 11.71
N ASN A 227 1.29 5.58 11.01
CA ASN A 227 1.46 5.56 9.56
C ASN A 227 0.11 5.37 8.85
N PRO A 228 -0.33 6.31 7.97
CA PRO A 228 -1.64 6.19 7.31
C PRO A 228 -1.77 4.97 6.40
N ALA A 229 -0.74 4.64 5.62
CA ALA A 229 -0.72 3.43 4.81
C ALA A 229 -0.75 2.15 5.65
N ALA A 230 -0.15 2.16 6.85
CA ALA A 230 -0.17 1.01 7.75
C ALA A 230 -1.57 0.62 8.24
N LYS A 231 -2.60 1.46 8.04
CA LYS A 231 -3.99 1.05 8.25
C LYS A 231 -4.40 -0.17 7.42
N SER A 232 -3.68 -0.48 6.34
CA SER A 232 -3.87 -1.72 5.58
C SER A 232 -3.52 -3.00 6.37
N LEU A 233 -2.78 -2.90 7.49
CA LEU A 233 -2.44 -4.05 8.33
C LEU A 233 -3.66 -4.76 8.92
N CYS A 234 -4.77 -4.07 9.15
CA CYS A 234 -6.00 -4.74 9.60
C CYS A 234 -6.55 -5.69 8.53
N LEU A 235 -6.42 -5.31 7.25
CA LEU A 235 -6.75 -6.16 6.12
C LEU A 235 -5.72 -7.28 5.97
N ALA A 236 -4.42 -6.98 6.04
CA ALA A 236 -3.36 -7.99 6.04
C ALA A 236 -3.61 -9.10 7.10
N LYS A 237 -3.94 -8.71 8.34
CA LYS A 237 -4.27 -9.65 9.41
C LYS A 237 -5.51 -10.49 9.10
N ALA A 238 -6.55 -9.88 8.55
CA ALA A 238 -7.79 -10.57 8.17
C ALA A 238 -7.56 -11.58 7.03
N LEU A 239 -6.64 -11.28 6.10
CA LEU A 239 -6.24 -12.19 5.02
C LEU A 239 -5.53 -13.46 5.53
N THR A 240 -4.91 -13.40 6.71
CA THR A 240 -4.21 -14.55 7.35
C THR A 240 -5.05 -15.29 8.38
N ALA A 241 -6.14 -14.69 8.86
CA ALA A 241 -6.89 -15.20 10.01
C ALA A 241 -8.00 -16.17 9.57
N ALA A 242 -7.92 -17.43 9.99
CA ALA A 242 -9.07 -18.33 10.00
C ALA A 242 -9.72 -18.30 11.40
N PRO A 243 -11.05 -18.16 11.55
CA PRO A 243 -12.09 -18.17 10.51
C PRO A 243 -12.31 -16.82 9.81
N ALA A 244 -13.21 -16.80 8.81
CA ALA A 244 -13.64 -15.60 8.10
C ALA A 244 -13.94 -14.42 9.05
N SER A 245 -13.53 -13.22 8.65
CA SER A 245 -13.59 -12.03 9.49
C SER A 245 -14.28 -10.87 8.77
N LYS A 246 -14.89 -9.98 9.55
CA LYS A 246 -15.53 -8.78 9.03
C LYS A 246 -14.75 -7.54 9.50
N LEU A 247 -14.44 -6.66 8.56
CA LEU A 247 -13.80 -5.38 8.81
C LEU A 247 -14.76 -4.23 8.48
N SER A 248 -14.63 -3.11 9.19
CA SER A 248 -15.29 -1.85 8.88
C SER A 248 -14.23 -0.77 8.78
N LEU A 249 -13.95 -0.30 7.57
CA LEU A 249 -12.90 0.66 7.30
C LEU A 249 -13.52 2.06 7.09
N PRO A 250 -13.14 3.08 7.86
CA PRO A 250 -13.66 4.44 7.68
C PRO A 250 -13.42 4.98 6.27
N LEU A 251 -14.47 5.42 5.55
CA LEU A 251 -14.36 6.16 4.28
C LEU A 251 -14.47 7.67 4.50
N SER A 252 -15.20 8.08 5.53
CA SER A 252 -15.38 9.47 5.96
C SER A 252 -15.82 9.52 7.42
N GLN A 253 -16.27 10.69 7.90
CA GLN A 253 -16.91 10.83 9.22
C GLN A 253 -18.33 10.23 9.28
N GLY A 254 -18.96 9.94 8.13
CA GLY A 254 -20.33 9.44 8.04
C GLY A 254 -20.51 8.15 7.24
N SER A 255 -19.42 7.54 6.76
CA SER A 255 -19.48 6.32 5.95
C SER A 255 -18.28 5.41 6.16
N ALA A 256 -18.51 4.11 5.98
CA ALA A 256 -17.49 3.07 6.06
C ALA A 256 -17.61 2.07 4.91
N LEU A 257 -16.50 1.41 4.61
CA LEU A 257 -16.42 0.23 3.75
C LEU A 257 -16.46 -1.00 4.66
N GLU A 258 -17.58 -1.72 4.67
CA GLU A 258 -17.64 -3.03 5.31
C GLU A 258 -17.10 -4.09 4.36
N ILE A 259 -16.25 -4.98 4.86
CA ILE A 259 -15.60 -6.03 4.08
C ILE A 259 -15.72 -7.34 4.84
N ASP A 260 -16.37 -8.33 4.24
CA ASP A 260 -16.30 -9.71 4.67
C ASP A 260 -15.12 -10.39 3.97
N VAL A 261 -14.12 -10.78 4.75
CA VAL A 261 -12.91 -11.48 4.30
C VAL A 261 -13.14 -12.97 4.47
N LYS A 262 -13.05 -13.72 3.37
CA LYS A 262 -13.20 -15.18 3.34
C LYS A 262 -11.89 -15.78 2.85
N PRO A 263 -10.95 -16.04 3.78
CA PRO A 263 -9.62 -16.56 3.44
C PRO A 263 -9.73 -17.91 2.75
N CYS A 264 -8.88 -18.13 1.76
CA CYS A 264 -8.60 -19.48 1.28
C CYS A 264 -7.41 -20.07 2.04
N THR A 265 -7.52 -21.33 2.46
CA THR A 265 -6.48 -22.00 3.25
C THR A 265 -5.18 -22.24 2.48
N ALA A 266 -5.19 -22.11 1.15
CA ALA A 266 -4.03 -22.30 0.29
C ALA A 266 -2.87 -21.33 0.62
N TRP A 267 -3.18 -20.09 1.04
CA TRP A 267 -2.16 -19.09 1.41
C TRP A 267 -1.41 -19.39 2.71
N MET A 268 -1.93 -20.29 3.55
CA MET A 268 -1.29 -20.66 4.81
C MET A 268 -0.24 -21.76 4.64
N ALA A 269 -0.15 -22.38 3.45
CA ALA A 269 0.63 -23.59 3.22
C ALA A 269 1.71 -23.47 2.12
N ALA A 270 1.93 -22.29 1.55
CA ALA A 270 3.01 -22.10 0.58
C ALA A 270 4.38 -22.17 1.31
N GLU A 271 5.04 -23.32 1.15
CA GLU A 271 6.29 -23.76 1.78
C GLU A 271 7.50 -22.83 1.53
#